data_AF-A0A5U0QW69-F1
#
_entry.id   AF-A0A5U0QW69-F1
#
_cell.length_a   1.000
_cell.length_b   1.000
_cell.length_c   1.000
_cell.angle_alpha   90.00
_cell.angle_beta   90.00
_cell.angle_gamma   90.00
#
_symmetry.space_group_name_H-M   'P 1'
#
loop_
_entity.id
_entity.type
_entity.pdbx_description
1 polymer ?
#
loop_
_entity_poly.entity_id
_entity_poly.type
_entity_poly.pdbx_seq_one_letter_code
_entity_poly.pdbx_strand_id
1 'polypeptide(L)' 'MGTVKDTGVSDEITAVRNAAYDENGSILVEVKLAGRDWWMDRMVTKNETSAGARRFFADLVAGKYGPVTPFTATPEMIR' A
#
# COMPACT_ATOMS: atom_id res chain seq x y z
N MET A 1 -28.94 12.22 -18.90
CA MET A 1 -28.09 11.06 -18.54
C MET A 1 -26.66 11.44 -18.92
N GLY A 2 -25.87 11.96 -17.98
CA GLY A 2 -24.49 12.37 -18.26
C GLY A 2 -23.58 11.15 -18.21
N THR A 3 -22.96 10.79 -19.34
CA THR A 3 -21.96 9.73 -19.40
C THR A 3 -20.77 10.16 -18.54
N VAL A 4 -20.53 9.45 -17.44
CA VAL A 4 -19.28 9.59 -16.68
C VAL A 4 -18.17 9.14 -17.62
N LYS A 5 -17.30 10.07 -18.03
CA LYS A 5 -16.09 9.72 -18.76
C LYS A 5 -15.25 8.85 -17.84
N ASP A 6 -15.05 7.59 -18.23
CA ASP A 6 -14.04 6.75 -17.64
C ASP A 6 -12.71 7.51 -17.71
N THR A 7 -12.17 7.88 -16.54
CA THR A 7 -10.98 8.73 -16.43
C THR A 7 -9.71 8.00 -16.86
N GLY A 8 -9.79 6.73 -17.28
CA GLY A 8 -8.66 5.89 -17.68
C GLY A 8 -7.77 5.49 -16.51
N VAL A 9 -8.24 5.73 -15.28
CA VAL A 9 -7.53 5.45 -14.03
C VAL A 9 -8.28 4.34 -13.30
N SER A 10 -7.58 3.26 -12.96
CA SER A 10 -8.12 2.15 -12.17
C SER A 10 -7.37 2.00 -10.83
N ASP A 11 -7.93 1.18 -9.92
CA ASP A 11 -7.27 0.80 -8.66
C ASP A 11 -6.24 -0.32 -8.84
N GLU A 12 -5.96 -0.74 -10.07
CA GLU A 12 -4.96 -1.77 -10.36
C GLU A 12 -3.56 -1.26 -10.02
N ILE A 13 -2.85 -2.01 -9.16
CA ILE A 13 -1.48 -1.70 -8.75
C ILE A 13 -0.53 -2.29 -9.78
N THR A 14 0.31 -1.44 -10.37
CA THR A 14 1.28 -1.79 -11.41
C THR A 14 2.72 -1.82 -10.91
N ALA A 15 3.03 -1.08 -9.84
CA ALA A 15 4.33 -1.12 -9.18
C ALA A 15 4.18 -0.78 -7.69
N VAL A 16 5.13 -1.28 -6.88
CA VAL A 16 5.14 -1.17 -5.42
C VAL A 16 6.58 -0.93 -4.95
N ARG A 17 6.79 -0.03 -3.99
CA ARG A 17 8.10 0.21 -3.35
C ARG A 17 7.98 0.80 -1.94
N ASN A 18 9.11 0.86 -1.24
CA ASN A 18 9.24 1.53 0.06
C ASN A 18 8.26 1.03 1.12
N ALA A 19 7.92 -0.26 1.11
CA ALA A 19 7.06 -0.84 2.12
C ALA A 19 7.77 -0.86 3.49
N ALA A 20 7.11 -0.30 4.51
CA ALA A 20 7.60 -0.29 5.88
C ALA A 20 6.45 -0.50 6.87
N TYR A 21 6.71 -1.28 7.92
CA TYR A 21 5.77 -1.40 9.03
C TYR A 21 5.76 -0.13 9.87
N ASP A 22 4.57 0.25 10.36
CA ASP A 22 4.41 1.14 11.50
C ASP A 22 4.39 0.37 12.82
N GLU A 23 4.26 1.09 13.94
CA GLU A 23 4.20 0.51 15.29
C GLU A 23 3.02 -0.44 15.52
N ASN A 24 1.96 -0.33 14.72
CA ASN A 24 0.73 -1.11 14.82
C ASN A 24 0.73 -2.34 13.91
N GLY A 25 1.80 -2.53 13.12
CA GLY A 25 1.90 -3.57 12.10
C GLY A 25 1.07 -3.28 10.85
N SER A 26 0.63 -2.03 10.65
CA SER A 26 0.18 -1.57 9.34
C SER A 26 1.40 -1.36 8.45
N ILE A 27 1.20 -1.41 7.14
CA ILE A 27 2.26 -1.18 6.16
C ILE A 27 1.98 0.14 5.45
N LEU A 28 2.88 1.11 5.59
CA LEU A 28 2.93 2.25 4.69
C LEU A 28 3.76 1.86 3.48
N VAL A 29 3.21 2.07 2.28
CA VAL A 29 3.82 1.65 1.02
C VAL A 29 3.52 2.65 -0.09
N GLU A 30 4.47 2.83 -1.01
CA GLU A 30 4.26 3.59 -2.22
C GLU A 30 3.80 2.67 -3.35
N VAL A 31 2.71 3.04 -4.02
CA VAL A 31 2.16 2.30 -5.16
C VAL A 31 2.00 3.18 -6.38
N LYS A 32 2.07 2.56 -7.56
CA LYS A 32 1.69 3.16 -8.83
C LYS A 32 0.45 2.45 -9.35
N LEU A 33 -0.58 3.23 -9.70
CA LEU A 33 -1.82 2.70 -10.24
C LEU A 33 -1.82 2.75 -11.77
N ALA A 34 -2.55 1.83 -12.41
CA ALA A 34 -2.74 1.85 -13.85
C ALA A 34 -3.39 3.18 -14.29
N GLY A 35 -2.85 3.78 -15.35
CA GLY A 35 -3.28 5.10 -15.83
C GLY A 35 -2.70 6.29 -15.05
N ARG A 36 -1.83 6.07 -14.05
CA ARG A 36 -1.07 7.12 -13.37
C ARG A 36 0.43 6.95 -13.58
N ASP A 37 1.17 8.05 -13.70
CA ASP A 37 2.62 8.05 -13.83
C ASP A 37 3.36 8.38 -12.52
N TRP A 38 2.67 8.90 -11.51
CA TRP A 38 3.21 9.21 -10.17
C TRP A 38 2.97 8.12 -9.12
N TRP A 39 3.75 8.20 -8.05
CA TRP A 39 3.65 7.32 -6.86
C TRP A 39 2.67 7.89 -5.84
N MET A 40 1.98 7.00 -5.14
CA MET A 40 1.01 7.36 -4.12
C MET A 40 1.30 6.58 -2.83
N ASP A 41 1.27 7.28 -1.70
CA ASP A 41 1.30 6.62 -0.39
C ASP A 41 -0.03 5.90 -0.15
N ARG A 42 0.07 4.66 0.30
CA ARG A 42 -1.06 3.85 0.73
C ARG A 42 -0.72 3.18 2.04
N MET A 43 -1.60 3.36 3.02
CA MET A 43 -1.59 2.56 4.24
C MET A 43 -2.43 1.30 4.01
N VAL A 44 -1.88 0.14 4.35
CA VAL A 44 -2.57 -1.16 4.25
C VAL A 44 -2.50 -1.84 5.60
N THR A 45 -3.63 -2.34 6.08
CA THR A 45 -3.70 -2.95 7.41
C THR A 45 -3.95 -4.46 7.34
N LYS A 46 -3.70 -5.19 8.43
CA LYS A 46 -4.12 -6.60 8.52
C LYS A 46 -5.65 -6.79 8.55
N ASN A 47 -6.40 -5.70 8.78
CA ASN A 47 -7.85 -5.70 8.98
C ASN A 47 -8.62 -5.23 7.74
N GLU A 48 -7.99 -5.19 6.56
CA GLU A 48 -8.66 -4.83 5.31
C GLU A 48 -9.93 -5.67 5.09
N THR A 49 -11.00 -5.00 4.66
CA THR A 49 -12.31 -5.65 4.46
C THR A 49 -12.50 -6.13 3.02
N SER A 50 -11.91 -5.43 2.04
CA SER A 50 -12.00 -5.82 0.64
C SER A 50 -11.08 -7.01 0.34
N ALA A 51 -11.55 -7.93 -0.52
CA ALA A 51 -10.77 -9.11 -0.90
C ALA A 51 -9.44 -8.72 -1.58
N GLY A 52 -9.47 -7.67 -2.42
CA GLY A 52 -8.29 -7.14 -3.09
C GLY A 52 -7.26 -6.59 -2.10
N ALA A 53 -7.68 -5.79 -1.13
CA ALA A 53 -6.77 -5.20 -0.14
C ALA A 53 -6.21 -6.26 0.83
N ARG A 54 -7.01 -7.25 1.24
CA ARG A 54 -6.50 -8.41 2.03
C ARG A 54 -5.43 -9.18 1.26
N ARG A 55 -5.66 -9.46 -0.02
CA ARG A 55 -4.68 -10.13 -0.87
C ARG A 55 -3.42 -9.29 -1.03
N PHE A 56 -3.56 -7.98 -1.21
CA PHE A 56 -2.42 -7.08 -1.31
C PHE A 56 -1.58 -7.04 -0.03
N PHE A 57 -2.21 -6.97 1.15
CA PHE A 57 -1.51 -7.09 2.43
C PHE A 57 -0.74 -8.41 2.54
N ALA A 58 -1.38 -9.54 2.22
CA ALA A 58 -0.73 -10.85 2.26
C ALA A 58 0.46 -10.95 1.28
N ASP A 59 0.31 -10.41 0.07
CA ASP A 59 1.38 -10.38 -0.94
C ASP A 59 2.57 -9.52 -0.49
N LEU A 60 2.34 -8.39 0.19
CA LEU A 60 3.39 -7.55 0.80
C LEU A 60 4.14 -8.32 1.89
N VAL A 61 3.42 -8.92 2.84
CA VAL A 61 4.02 -9.71 3.94
C VAL A 61 4.82 -10.91 3.42
N ALA A 62 4.36 -11.53 2.33
CA ALA A 62 5.06 -12.63 1.67
C ALA A 62 6.32 -12.20 0.89
N GLY A 63 6.61 -10.89 0.83
CA GLY A 63 7.79 -10.36 0.16
C GLY A 63 7.69 -10.34 -1.38
N LYS A 64 6.47 -10.47 -1.94
CA LYS A 64 6.26 -10.50 -3.41
C LYS A 64 6.81 -9.24 -4.10
N TYR A 65 6.83 -8.12 -3.40
CA TYR A 65 7.30 -6.83 -3.88
C TYR A 65 8.64 -6.39 -3.26
N GLY A 66 9.38 -7.33 -2.66
CA GLY A 66 10.53 -7.07 -1.80
C GLY A 66 10.15 -7.10 -0.31
N PRO A 67 11.15 -7.08 0.58
CA PRO A 67 10.93 -7.14 2.02
C PRO A 67 10.22 -5.87 2.52
N VAL A 68 9.29 -6.04 3.46
CA VAL A 68 8.73 -4.93 4.22
C VAL A 68 9.73 -4.54 5.31
N THR A 69 10.18 -3.28 5.30
CA THR A 69 11.11 -2.76 6.30
C THR A 69 10.47 -2.85 7.70
N PRO A 70 11.13 -3.48 8.69
CA PRO A 70 10.61 -3.53 10.05
C PRO A 70 10.48 -2.13 10.68
N PHE A 71 9.48 -1.97 11.54
CA PHE A 71 9.38 -0.79 12.36
C PHE A 71 10.52 -0.76 13.39
N THR A 72 11.20 0.38 13.50
CA THR A 72 12.21 0.63 14.54
C THR A 72 11.80 1.90 15.28
N ALA A 73 11.42 1.77 16.55
CA ALA A 73 11.12 2.92 17.39
C ALA A 73 12.36 3.81 17.54
N THR A 74 12.19 5.12 17.41
CA THR A 74 13.27 6.08 17.71
C THR A 74 13.32 6.37 19.22
N PRO A 75 14.46 6.82 19.76
CA PRO A 75 14.56 7.24 21.17
C PRO A 75 13.55 8.33 21.57
N GLU A 76 13.00 9.09 20.63
CA GLU A 76 11.96 10.10 20.88
C GLU A 76 10.60 9.48 21.18
N MET A 77 10.33 8.27 20.68
CA MET A 77 9.05 7.58 20.86
C MET A 77 8.91 6.85 22.21
N ILE A 78 10.01 6.59 22.92
CA ILE A 78 10.07 5.73 24.11
C ILE A 78 10.09 6.56 25.41
N ARG A 79 9.65 7.82 25.37
CA ARG A 79 9.83 8.79 26.48
C ARG A 79 8.63 8.91 27.39
#